data_AF-A0A4S2GU45-F1
#
_entry.id   AF-A0A4S2GU45-F1
#
_cell.length_a   1.000
_cell.length_b   1.000
_cell.length_c   1.000
_cell.angle_alpha   90.00
_cell.angle_beta   90.00
_cell.angle_gamma   90.00
#
_symmetry.space_group_name_H-M   'P 1'
#
loop_
_entity.id
_entity.type
_entity.pdbx_description
1 polymer ?
#
loop_
_entity_poly.entity_id
_entity_poly.type
_entity_poly.pdbx_seq_one_letter_code
_entity_poly.pdbx_strand_id
1 'polypeptide(L)'
;MPKMVAAECIKLKRNSILGIVILGSFCSVILAVVQLLGAEGSQRGFQELNDGVIWNNVTLFFPALLTLMTGYTINREYIDDTMKNNLVVGVTYQKMMAAKVITNFLLMLIVAITNFVLTIIISEFLGYTFFSISTNFFRTIVTSFGCYVSVLPIVLLSSMKRNNYLGGVVLAFAVGICGIFVANTKLVNIYPLTAGLAIVHYDSKLTLYKAGWGCASIIIIFMISVAILIGGRNHDAGSA
;
A
#
# COMPACT_ATOMS: atom_id res chain seq x y z
N MET A 1 14.99 -6.13 17.93
CA MET A 1 14.15 -5.75 16.77
C MET A 1 14.55 -6.43 15.46
N PRO A 2 15.79 -6.34 14.93
CA PRO A 2 16.10 -6.86 13.58
C PRO A 2 15.93 -8.38 13.46
N LYS A 3 16.26 -9.15 14.51
CA LYS A 3 16.03 -10.61 14.55
C LYS A 3 14.54 -10.99 14.48
N MET A 4 13.65 -10.18 15.05
CA MET A 4 12.19 -10.40 14.98
C MET A 4 11.66 -10.10 13.58
N VAL A 5 12.11 -9.00 12.98
CA VAL A 5 11.74 -8.63 11.59
C VAL A 5 12.20 -9.72 10.61
N ALA A 6 13.43 -10.22 10.76
CA ALA A 6 13.95 -11.30 9.91
C ALA A 6 13.12 -12.60 10.06
N ALA A 7 12.72 -12.96 11.28
CA ALA A 7 11.86 -14.12 11.52
C ALA A 7 10.49 -13.97 10.84
N GLU A 8 9.87 -12.78 10.93
CA GLU A 8 8.61 -12.50 10.24
C GLU A 8 8.76 -12.52 8.71
N CYS A 9 9.87 -12.01 8.16
CA CYS A 9 10.16 -12.10 6.72
C CYS A 9 10.25 -13.55 6.24
N ILE A 10 10.89 -14.43 7.01
CA ILE A 10 11.01 -15.86 6.66
C ILE A 10 9.64 -16.54 6.67
N LYS A 11 8.79 -16.23 7.67
CA LYS A 11 7.42 -16.75 7.72
C LYS A 11 6.60 -16.32 6.50
N LEU A 12 6.74 -15.07 6.07
CA LEU A 12 6.00 -14.53 4.93
C LEU A 12 6.46 -15.14 3.62
N LYS A 13 7.76 -15.34 3.42
CA LYS A 13 8.30 -15.99 2.21
C LYS A 13 7.65 -17.36 1.92
N ARG A 14 7.28 -18.11 2.96
CA ARG A 14 6.67 -19.45 2.84
C ARG A 14 5.15 -19.41 2.67
N ASN A 15 4.54 -18.23 2.62
CA ASN A 15 3.09 -18.08 2.72
C ASN A 15 2.46 -17.79 1.34
N SER A 16 1.40 -18.52 1.00
CA SER A 16 0.71 -18.42 -0.30
C SER A 16 0.13 -17.03 -0.60
N ILE A 17 -0.06 -16.20 0.43
CA ILE A 17 -0.59 -14.83 0.26
C ILE A 17 0.35 -13.92 -0.52
N LEU A 18 1.66 -14.18 -0.50
CA LEU A 18 2.61 -13.43 -1.33
C LEU A 18 2.32 -13.64 -2.81
N GLY A 19 1.95 -14.86 -3.21
CA GLY A 19 1.56 -15.17 -4.57
C GLY A 19 0.33 -14.38 -5.01
N ILE A 20 -0.68 -14.25 -4.14
CA ILE A 20 -1.89 -13.46 -4.42
C ILE A 20 -1.54 -11.98 -4.61
N VAL A 21 -0.66 -11.42 -3.77
CA VAL A 21 -0.26 -10.01 -3.88
C VAL A 21 0.56 -9.76 -5.15
N ILE A 22 1.49 -10.65 -5.48
CA ILE A 22 2.26 -10.57 -6.71
C ILE A 22 1.30 -10.66 -7.90
N LEU A 23 0.43 -11.67 -7.96
CA LEU A 23 -0.57 -11.83 -9.03
C LEU A 23 -1.47 -10.58 -9.18
N GLY A 24 -1.93 -10.02 -8.06
CA GLY A 24 -2.71 -8.79 -8.06
C GLY A 24 -1.93 -7.59 -8.61
N SER A 25 -0.63 -7.48 -8.32
CA SER A 25 0.22 -6.44 -8.89
C SER A 25 0.41 -6.61 -10.41
N PHE A 26 0.51 -7.84 -10.91
CA PHE A 26 0.52 -8.13 -12.35
C PHE A 26 -0.77 -7.68 -13.04
N CYS A 27 -1.92 -7.93 -12.40
CA CYS A 27 -3.23 -7.53 -12.93
C CYS A 27 -3.33 -6.00 -13.12
N SER A 28 -2.72 -5.22 -12.23
CA SER A 28 -2.61 -3.75 -12.37
C SER A 28 -1.89 -3.31 -13.64
N VAL A 29 -0.78 -3.98 -13.97
CA VAL A 29 -0.01 -3.67 -15.18
C VAL A 29 -0.78 -4.04 -16.44
N ILE A 30 -1.40 -5.22 -16.45
CA ILE A 30 -2.24 -5.65 -17.57
C ILE A 30 -3.38 -4.68 -17.80
N LEU A 31 -4.05 -4.23 -16.73
CA LEU A 31 -5.12 -3.24 -16.82
C LEU A 31 -4.62 -1.92 -17.42
N ALA A 32 -3.44 -1.45 -17.02
CA ALA A 32 -2.83 -0.25 -17.58
C ALA A 32 -2.54 -0.39 -19.09
N VAL A 33 -2.06 -1.57 -19.51
CA VAL A 33 -1.84 -1.87 -20.94
C VAL A 33 -3.15 -1.84 -21.71
N VAL A 34 -4.21 -2.48 -21.20
CA VAL A 34 -5.54 -2.49 -21.85
C VAL A 34 -6.11 -1.07 -21.95
N GLN A 35 -5.97 -0.26 -20.90
CA GLN A 35 -6.38 1.15 -20.91
C GLN A 35 -5.63 1.95 -21.99
N LEU A 36 -4.33 1.70 -22.15
CA LEU A 36 -3.48 2.42 -23.11
C LEU A 36 -3.70 1.97 -24.57
N LEU A 37 -4.03 0.70 -24.79
CA LEU A 37 -4.44 0.18 -26.10
C LEU A 37 -5.81 0.73 -26.53
N GLY A 38 -6.72 0.90 -25.58
CA GLY A 38 -8.05 1.48 -25.82
C GLY A 38 -8.06 3.02 -25.97
N ALA A 39 -6.95 3.69 -25.67
CA ALA A 39 -6.83 5.13 -25.86
C ALA A 39 -6.51 5.49 -27.33
N GLU A 40 -7.29 6.40 -27.91
CA GLU A 40 -7.08 6.95 -29.25
C GLU A 40 -6.13 8.17 -29.18
N GLY A 41 -5.04 8.19 -29.97
CA GLY A 41 -4.15 9.36 -30.13
C GLY A 41 -2.66 9.12 -29.82
N SER A 42 -1.87 10.21 -29.83
CA SER A 42 -0.39 10.20 -29.65
C SER A 42 0.09 10.04 -28.20
N GLN A 43 -0.78 9.61 -27.29
CA GLN A 43 -0.46 9.38 -25.87
C GLN A 43 -0.01 7.93 -25.61
N ARG A 44 0.79 7.39 -26.53
CA ARG A 44 1.38 6.05 -26.40
C ARG A 44 2.86 6.22 -26.10
N GLY A 45 3.21 5.95 -24.85
CA GLY A 45 4.57 6.09 -24.37
C GLY A 45 4.79 5.40 -23.04
N PHE A 46 6.06 5.31 -22.66
CA PHE A 46 6.50 4.71 -21.40
C PHE A 46 5.93 5.48 -20.19
N GLN A 47 5.84 6.80 -20.30
CA GLN A 47 5.39 7.64 -19.19
C GLN A 47 3.90 7.45 -18.90
N GLU A 48 3.09 7.38 -19.94
CA GLU A 48 1.65 7.19 -19.90
C GLU A 48 1.29 5.80 -19.37
N LEU A 49 2.06 4.78 -19.76
CA LEU A 49 1.91 3.44 -19.20
C LEU A 49 2.25 3.43 -17.71
N ASN A 50 3.37 4.03 -17.31
CA ASN A 50 3.76 4.09 -15.90
C ASN A 50 2.76 4.90 -15.07
N ASP A 51 2.22 5.98 -15.61
CA ASP A 51 1.19 6.78 -14.98
C ASP A 51 -0.09 5.96 -14.78
N GLY A 52 -0.56 5.24 -15.81
CA GLY A 52 -1.68 4.31 -15.71
C GLY A 52 -1.46 3.21 -14.65
N VAL A 53 -0.25 2.65 -14.58
CA VAL A 53 0.12 1.66 -13.55
C VAL A 53 0.07 2.27 -12.15
N ILE A 54 0.65 3.44 -11.95
CA ILE A 54 0.62 4.17 -10.67
C ILE A 54 -0.84 4.43 -10.26
N TRP A 55 -1.67 4.90 -11.19
CA TRP A 55 -3.07 5.19 -10.95
C TRP A 55 -3.87 3.96 -10.53
N ASN A 56 -3.75 2.86 -11.27
CA ASN A 56 -4.44 1.60 -10.97
C ASN A 56 -3.95 1.00 -9.63
N ASN A 57 -2.66 1.14 -9.34
CA ASN A 57 -2.11 0.73 -8.05
C ASN A 57 -2.73 1.52 -6.91
N VAL A 58 -2.76 2.86 -6.99
CA VAL A 58 -3.27 3.72 -5.91
C VAL A 58 -4.77 3.55 -5.69
N THR A 59 -5.55 3.42 -6.77
CA THR A 59 -7.02 3.46 -6.68
C THR A 59 -7.65 2.10 -6.47
N LEU A 60 -7.01 1.01 -6.89
CA LEU A 60 -7.69 -0.28 -6.99
C LEU A 60 -6.93 -1.41 -6.31
N PHE A 61 -5.67 -1.64 -6.71
CA PHE A 61 -4.95 -2.84 -6.29
C PHE A 61 -4.25 -2.67 -4.95
N PHE A 62 -3.40 -1.66 -4.77
CA PHE A 62 -2.56 -1.56 -3.57
C PHE A 62 -3.34 -1.38 -2.27
N PRO A 63 -4.45 -0.63 -2.21
CA PRO A 63 -5.19 -0.46 -0.97
C PRO A 63 -5.71 -1.79 -0.45
N ALA A 64 -6.28 -2.61 -1.34
CA ALA A 64 -6.79 -3.92 -1.01
C ALA A 64 -5.66 -4.92 -0.72
N LEU A 65 -4.63 -5.00 -1.57
CA LEU A 65 -3.56 -5.99 -1.45
C LEU A 65 -2.68 -5.75 -0.22
N LEU A 66 -2.32 -4.50 0.07
CA LEU A 66 -1.52 -4.15 1.25
C LEU A 66 -2.30 -4.38 2.54
N THR A 67 -3.61 -4.08 2.53
CA THR A 67 -4.50 -4.35 3.66
C THR A 67 -4.70 -5.85 3.88
N LEU A 68 -4.86 -6.62 2.81
CA LEU A 68 -5.02 -8.06 2.86
C LEU A 68 -3.76 -8.72 3.42
N MET A 69 -2.59 -8.36 2.88
CA MET A 69 -1.31 -8.86 3.36
C MET A 69 -1.11 -8.51 4.84
N THR A 70 -1.33 -7.24 5.20
CA THR A 70 -1.06 -6.77 6.56
C THR A 70 -2.05 -7.37 7.56
N GLY A 71 -3.33 -7.34 7.24
CA GLY A 71 -4.40 -7.90 8.06
C GLY A 71 -4.26 -9.41 8.25
N TYR A 72 -3.87 -10.15 7.20
CA TYR A 72 -3.63 -11.59 7.30
C TYR A 72 -2.45 -11.92 8.23
N THR A 73 -1.33 -11.21 8.08
CA THR A 73 -0.12 -11.43 8.91
C THR A 73 -0.39 -11.18 10.39
N ILE A 74 -1.28 -10.24 10.70
CA ILE A 74 -1.73 -9.97 12.06
C ILE A 74 -2.73 -11.04 12.53
N ASN A 75 -3.78 -11.31 11.73
CA ASN A 75 -4.83 -12.27 12.09
C ASN A 75 -4.28 -13.69 12.34
N ARG A 76 -3.22 -14.08 11.63
CA ARG A 76 -2.56 -15.38 11.83
C ARG A 76 -2.05 -15.57 13.25
N GLU A 77 -1.60 -14.51 13.93
CA GLU A 77 -1.13 -14.65 15.31
C GLU A 77 -2.26 -14.87 16.33
N TYR A 78 -3.49 -14.45 15.99
CA TYR A 78 -4.67 -14.76 16.80
C TYR A 78 -5.15 -16.20 16.57
N ILE A 79 -4.90 -16.77 15.39
CA ILE A 79 -5.27 -18.15 15.06
C ILE A 79 -4.27 -19.13 15.67
N ASP A 80 -2.98 -18.83 15.58
CA ASP A 80 -1.90 -19.70 16.06
C ASP A 80 -1.64 -19.54 17.59
N ASP A 81 -2.48 -18.79 18.32
CA ASP A 81 -2.35 -18.38 19.75
C ASP A 81 -0.96 -17.79 20.13
N THR A 82 -0.14 -17.43 19.14
CA THR A 82 1.22 -16.94 19.34
C THR A 82 1.25 -15.58 20.02
N MET A 83 0.18 -14.78 19.90
CA MET A 83 0.10 -13.50 20.60
C MET A 83 0.14 -13.70 22.12
N LYS A 84 -0.63 -14.65 22.65
CA LYS A 84 -0.66 -14.94 24.10
C LYS A 84 0.70 -15.45 24.56
N ASN A 85 1.30 -16.37 23.81
CA ASN A 85 2.61 -16.92 24.15
C ASN A 85 3.73 -15.86 24.14
N ASN A 86 3.74 -14.95 23.16
CA ASN A 86 4.72 -13.86 23.12
C ASN A 86 4.54 -12.84 24.25
N LEU A 87 3.30 -12.54 24.65
CA LEU A 87 3.00 -11.66 25.78
C LEU A 87 3.49 -12.27 27.10
N VAL A 88 3.37 -13.59 27.26
CA VAL A 88 3.87 -14.34 28.44
C VAL A 88 5.40 -14.29 28.55
N VAL A 89 6.12 -14.28 27.42
CA VAL A 89 7.59 -14.11 27.37
C VAL A 89 8.02 -12.64 27.57
N GLY A 90 7.09 -11.73 27.87
CA GLY A 90 7.37 -10.33 28.19
C GLY A 90 7.57 -9.43 26.96
N VAL A 91 7.20 -9.89 25.75
CA VAL A 91 7.24 -9.04 24.56
C VAL A 91 5.97 -8.19 24.50
N THR A 92 6.10 -6.87 24.60
CA THR A 92 4.98 -5.93 24.51
C THR A 92 4.29 -6.01 23.14
N TYR A 93 2.95 -6.00 23.11
CA TYR A 93 2.11 -5.96 21.89
C TYR A 93 2.61 -4.94 20.85
N GLN A 94 2.99 -3.75 21.31
CA GLN A 94 3.50 -2.67 20.45
C GLN A 94 4.77 -3.05 19.68
N LYS A 95 5.70 -3.79 20.31
CA LYS A 95 6.95 -4.21 19.66
C LYS A 95 6.68 -5.28 18.60
N MET A 96 5.73 -6.17 18.86
CA MET A 96 5.29 -7.21 17.91
C MET A 96 4.58 -6.57 16.70
N MET A 97 3.65 -5.65 16.95
CA MET A 97 2.92 -4.94 15.90
C MET A 97 3.86 -4.07 15.04
N ALA A 98 4.78 -3.35 15.67
CA ALA A 98 5.78 -2.56 14.97
C ALA A 98 6.68 -3.43 14.06
N ALA A 99 7.10 -4.62 14.53
CA ALA A 99 7.88 -5.54 13.71
C ALA A 99 7.12 -5.96 12.45
N LYS A 100 5.81 -6.23 12.54
CA LYS A 100 4.97 -6.58 11.39
C LYS A 100 4.78 -5.43 10.41
N VAL A 101 4.53 -4.22 10.91
CA VAL A 101 4.40 -3.03 10.07
C VAL A 101 5.70 -2.78 9.31
N ILE A 102 6.86 -3.00 9.92
CA ILE A 102 8.16 -2.90 9.24
C ILE A 102 8.33 -4.00 8.19
N THR A 103 7.98 -5.24 8.52
CA THR A 103 8.07 -6.35 7.59
C THR A 103 7.15 -6.16 6.37
N ASN A 104 5.92 -5.70 6.56
CA ASN A 104 5.00 -5.43 5.45
C ASN A 104 5.41 -4.21 4.63
N PHE A 105 6.07 -3.23 5.25
CA PHE A 105 6.70 -2.13 4.51
C PHE A 105 7.80 -2.64 3.56
N LEU A 106 8.67 -3.56 4.02
CA LEU A 106 9.67 -4.19 3.15
C LEU A 106 9.02 -4.98 2.01
N LEU A 107 7.92 -5.69 2.27
CA LEU A 107 7.17 -6.40 1.24
C LEU A 107 6.51 -5.45 0.23
N MET A 108 5.96 -4.33 0.68
CA MET A 108 5.44 -3.29 -0.21
C MET A 108 6.52 -2.80 -1.17
N LEU A 109 7.75 -2.57 -0.69
CA LEU A 109 8.86 -2.19 -1.57
C LEU A 109 9.15 -3.27 -2.62
N ILE A 110 9.17 -4.55 -2.24
CA ILE A 110 9.38 -5.66 -3.20
C ILE A 110 8.28 -5.69 -4.26
N VAL A 111 7.02 -5.52 -3.86
CA VAL A 111 5.87 -5.49 -4.78
C VAL A 111 5.95 -4.28 -5.71
N ALA A 112 6.30 -3.10 -5.20
CA ALA A 112 6.46 -1.89 -6.00
C ALA A 112 7.59 -2.01 -7.03
N ILE A 113 8.74 -2.59 -6.63
CA ILE A 113 9.85 -2.87 -7.54
C ILE A 113 9.44 -3.89 -8.60
N THR A 114 8.76 -4.97 -8.20
CA THR A 114 8.27 -5.99 -9.14
C THR A 114 7.33 -5.37 -10.17
N ASN A 115 6.41 -4.51 -9.71
CA ASN A 115 5.48 -3.81 -10.58
C ASN A 115 6.21 -2.91 -11.59
N PHE A 116 7.21 -2.15 -11.14
CA PHE A 116 8.03 -1.32 -12.02
C PHE A 116 8.84 -2.13 -13.04
N VAL A 117 9.45 -3.25 -12.63
CA VAL A 117 10.18 -4.15 -13.54
C VAL A 117 9.24 -4.72 -14.60
N LEU A 118 8.01 -5.08 -14.23
CA LEU A 118 7.01 -5.55 -15.19
C LEU A 118 6.60 -4.46 -16.18
N THR A 119 6.41 -3.23 -15.71
CA THR A 119 6.16 -2.08 -16.60
C THR A 119 7.28 -1.91 -17.62
N ILE A 120 8.55 -2.04 -17.22
CA ILE A 120 9.70 -1.98 -18.16
C ILE A 120 9.64 -3.11 -19.18
N ILE A 121 9.45 -4.36 -18.75
CA ILE A 121 9.39 -5.53 -19.64
C ILE A 121 8.29 -5.37 -20.69
N ILE A 122 7.11 -4.93 -20.27
CA ILE A 122 5.98 -4.73 -21.19
C ILE A 122 6.22 -3.52 -22.11
N SER A 123 6.87 -2.46 -21.61
CA SER A 123 7.22 -1.31 -22.44
C SER A 123 8.22 -1.67 -23.54
N GLU A 124 9.19 -2.54 -23.24
CA GLU A 124 10.11 -3.10 -24.24
C GLU A 124 9.34 -3.89 -25.30
N PHE A 125 8.41 -4.75 -24.86
CA PHE A 125 7.59 -5.55 -25.78
C PHE A 125 6.71 -4.71 -26.69
N LEU A 126 6.25 -3.54 -26.22
CA LEU A 126 5.47 -2.57 -26.99
C LEU A 126 6.34 -1.61 -27.83
N GLY A 127 7.67 -1.68 -27.72
CA GLY A 127 8.61 -0.86 -28.48
C GLY A 127 8.67 0.61 -28.05
N TYR A 128 8.36 0.93 -26.78
CA TYR A 128 8.38 2.30 -26.29
C TYR A 128 9.78 2.78 -25.92
N THR A 129 10.09 4.04 -26.21
CA THR A 129 11.36 4.66 -25.83
C THR A 129 11.41 4.90 -24.32
N PHE A 130 12.45 4.40 -23.66
CA PHE A 130 12.65 4.67 -22.25
C PHE A 130 13.14 6.09 -22.02
N PHE A 131 12.29 6.92 -21.43
CA PHE A 131 12.67 8.24 -20.97
C PHE A 131 12.46 8.36 -19.47
N SER A 132 13.39 9.02 -18.78
CA SER A 132 13.27 9.32 -17.33
C SER A 132 12.96 8.11 -16.44
N ILE A 133 13.63 6.97 -16.67
CA ILE A 133 13.45 5.72 -15.88
C ILE A 133 13.65 5.98 -14.39
N SER A 134 14.71 6.70 -14.02
CA SER A 134 15.03 7.01 -12.62
C SER A 134 13.89 7.79 -11.95
N THR A 135 13.40 8.85 -12.60
CA THR A 135 12.28 9.65 -12.09
C THR A 135 11.04 8.78 -11.93
N ASN A 136 10.66 8.00 -12.94
CA ASN A 136 9.49 7.12 -12.88
C ASN A 136 9.60 6.04 -11.79
N PHE A 137 10.80 5.52 -11.54
CA PHE A 137 11.05 4.62 -10.41
C PHE A 137 10.77 5.31 -9.06
N PHE A 138 11.31 6.51 -8.85
CA PHE A 138 11.03 7.27 -7.63
C PHE A 138 9.54 7.59 -7.47
N ARG A 139 8.85 7.96 -8.56
CA ARG A 139 7.41 8.23 -8.57
C ARG A 139 6.62 7.00 -8.11
N THR A 140 6.95 5.82 -8.61
CA THR A 140 6.30 4.56 -8.23
C THR A 140 6.58 4.22 -6.76
N ILE A 141 7.80 4.36 -6.26
CA ILE A 141 8.11 4.06 -4.85
C ILE A 141 7.40 5.04 -3.89
N VAL A 142 7.44 6.34 -4.16
CA VAL A 142 6.82 7.35 -3.30
C VAL A 142 5.30 7.18 -3.23
N THR A 143 4.65 6.93 -4.37
CA THR A 143 3.19 6.69 -4.42
C THR A 143 2.80 5.40 -3.69
N SER A 144 3.57 4.34 -3.87
CA SER A 144 3.38 3.06 -3.16
C SER A 144 3.51 3.23 -1.65
N PHE A 145 4.50 4.02 -1.21
CA PHE A 145 4.68 4.35 0.20
C PHE A 145 3.51 5.17 0.76
N GLY A 146 3.06 6.20 0.03
CA GLY A 146 1.91 6.99 0.44
C GLY A 146 0.64 6.16 0.57
N CYS A 147 0.42 5.20 -0.35
CA CYS A 147 -0.69 4.25 -0.26
C CYS A 147 -0.58 3.38 0.99
N TYR A 148 0.60 2.84 1.27
CA TYR A 148 0.82 2.01 2.46
C TYR A 148 0.48 2.76 3.74
N VAL A 149 1.03 3.97 3.91
CA VAL A 149 0.76 4.80 5.10
C VAL A 149 -0.73 5.12 5.22
N SER A 150 -1.40 5.34 4.09
CA SER A 150 -2.83 5.66 4.06
C SER A 150 -3.74 4.51 4.50
N VAL A 151 -3.35 3.26 4.22
CA VAL A 151 -4.15 2.09 4.63
C VAL A 151 -3.82 1.58 6.03
N LEU A 152 -2.65 1.90 6.58
CA LEU A 152 -2.25 1.51 7.94
C LEU A 152 -3.34 1.67 9.01
N PRO A 153 -4.01 2.83 9.18
CA PRO A 153 -5.00 2.98 10.24
C PRO A 153 -6.21 2.07 10.04
N ILE A 154 -6.63 1.84 8.78
CA ILE A 154 -7.73 0.95 8.44
C ILE A 154 -7.38 -0.49 8.82
N VAL A 155 -6.16 -0.93 8.49
CA VAL A 155 -5.72 -2.28 8.84
C VAL A 155 -5.62 -2.45 10.35
N LEU A 156 -5.01 -1.48 11.04
CA LEU A 156 -4.84 -1.52 12.50
C LEU A 156 -6.21 -1.65 13.19
N LEU A 157 -7.19 -0.82 12.82
CA LEU A 157 -8.55 -0.87 13.37
C LEU A 157 -9.24 -2.21 13.07
N SER A 158 -9.15 -2.69 11.82
CA SER A 158 -9.77 -3.97 11.44
C SER A 158 -9.14 -5.17 12.16
N SER A 159 -7.86 -5.07 12.52
CA SER A 159 -7.09 -6.12 13.17
C SER A 159 -7.31 -6.23 14.69
N MET A 160 -8.02 -5.27 15.30
CA MET A 160 -8.36 -5.30 16.73
C MET A 160 -9.38 -6.39 17.08
N LYS A 161 -10.11 -6.91 16.08
CA LYS A 161 -11.06 -8.02 16.25
C LYS A 161 -10.57 -9.26 15.50
N ARG A 162 -10.58 -10.41 16.17
CA ARG A 162 -10.22 -11.71 15.58
C ARG A 162 -11.09 -11.96 14.33
N ASN A 163 -10.45 -12.36 13.24
CA ASN A 163 -11.08 -12.69 11.95
C ASN A 163 -11.77 -11.53 11.20
N ASN A 164 -11.65 -10.27 11.65
CA ASN A 164 -12.29 -9.12 10.99
C ASN A 164 -11.42 -8.45 9.91
N TYR A 165 -10.26 -9.03 9.59
CA TYR A 165 -9.31 -8.45 8.62
C TYR A 165 -9.91 -8.31 7.22
N LEU A 166 -10.79 -9.22 6.80
CA LEU A 166 -11.48 -9.14 5.50
C LEU A 166 -12.37 -7.89 5.40
N GLY A 167 -13.03 -7.49 6.50
CA GLY A 167 -13.80 -6.24 6.53
C GLY A 167 -12.92 -5.01 6.32
N GLY A 168 -11.70 -5.01 6.86
CA GLY A 168 -10.69 -3.98 6.60
C GLY A 168 -10.27 -3.92 5.14
N VAL A 169 -10.13 -5.08 4.48
CA VAL A 169 -9.80 -5.15 3.03
C VAL A 169 -10.90 -4.53 2.18
N VAL A 170 -12.16 -4.87 2.44
CA VAL A 170 -13.31 -4.30 1.72
C VAL A 170 -13.39 -2.79 1.93
N LEU A 171 -13.17 -2.31 3.16
CA LEU A 171 -13.11 -0.87 3.43
C LEU A 171 -11.96 -0.19 2.69
N ALA A 172 -10.75 -0.75 2.75
CA ALA A 172 -9.60 -0.17 2.05
C ALA A 172 -9.81 -0.14 0.53
N PHE A 173 -10.45 -1.16 -0.04
CA PHE A 173 -10.83 -1.19 -1.44
C PHE A 173 -11.86 -0.10 -1.79
N ALA A 174 -12.90 0.06 -0.97
CA ALA A 174 -13.90 1.11 -1.14
C ALA A 174 -13.27 2.53 -1.07
N VAL A 175 -12.36 2.76 -0.13
CA VAL A 175 -11.62 4.02 -0.01
C VAL A 175 -10.70 4.22 -1.24
N GLY A 176 -10.10 3.16 -1.77
CA GLY A 176 -9.36 3.22 -3.05
C GLY A 176 -10.24 3.73 -4.20
N ILE A 177 -11.41 3.11 -4.41
CA ILE A 177 -12.35 3.49 -5.47
C ILE A 177 -12.86 4.92 -5.27
N CYS A 178 -13.16 5.32 -4.03
CA CYS A 178 -13.53 6.70 -3.70
C CYS A 178 -12.46 7.71 -4.15
N GLY A 179 -11.18 7.32 -4.19
CA GLY A 179 -10.09 8.13 -4.73
C GLY A 179 -10.28 8.55 -6.19
N ILE A 180 -10.95 7.73 -7.01
CA ILE A 180 -11.25 8.04 -8.42
C ILE A 180 -12.18 9.26 -8.52
N PHE A 181 -13.22 9.32 -7.69
CA PHE A 181 -14.16 10.44 -7.67
C PHE A 181 -13.53 11.72 -7.13
N VAL A 182 -12.57 11.59 -6.21
CA VAL A 182 -11.91 12.72 -5.55
C VAL A 182 -10.82 13.35 -6.42
N ALA A 183 -10.21 12.59 -7.33
CA ALA A 183 -9.04 13.05 -8.08
C ALA A 183 -9.26 14.27 -8.99
N ASN A 184 -10.48 14.50 -9.46
CA ASN A 184 -10.83 15.68 -10.26
C ASN A 184 -11.20 16.92 -9.43
N THR A 185 -11.02 16.86 -8.10
CA THR A 185 -11.42 17.94 -7.18
C THR A 185 -10.23 18.48 -6.39
N LYS A 186 -10.39 19.66 -5.77
CA LYS A 186 -9.38 20.25 -4.85
C LYS A 186 -9.05 19.36 -3.65
N LEU A 187 -9.86 18.33 -3.37
CA LEU A 187 -9.69 17.38 -2.27
C LEU A 187 -8.59 16.34 -2.56
N VAL A 188 -8.05 16.27 -3.79
CA VAL A 188 -7.00 15.32 -4.17
C VAL A 188 -5.74 15.41 -3.28
N ASN A 189 -5.46 16.58 -2.71
CA ASN A 189 -4.31 16.78 -1.81
C ASN A 189 -4.57 16.30 -0.37
N ILE A 190 -5.83 16.31 0.06
CA ILE A 190 -6.22 15.99 1.44
C ILE A 190 -6.54 14.51 1.57
N TYR A 191 -7.05 13.90 0.49
CA TYR A 191 -7.48 12.52 0.51
C TYR A 191 -6.28 11.56 0.65
N PRO A 192 -6.29 10.64 1.65
CA PRO A 192 -5.17 9.78 2.01
C PRO A 192 -4.46 9.13 0.81
N LEU A 193 -5.22 8.42 -0.02
CA LEU A 193 -4.66 7.62 -1.11
C LEU A 193 -4.14 8.47 -2.26
N THR A 194 -4.82 9.55 -2.60
CA THR A 194 -4.38 10.45 -3.68
C THR A 194 -3.32 11.45 -3.21
N ALA A 195 -3.10 11.61 -1.91
CA ALA A 195 -2.04 12.46 -1.38
C ALA A 195 -0.64 11.98 -1.83
N GLY A 196 -0.44 10.67 -1.99
CA GLY A 196 0.78 10.11 -2.58
C GLY A 196 1.00 10.57 -4.03
N LEU A 197 -0.08 10.70 -4.81
CA LEU A 197 -0.04 11.24 -6.18
C LEU A 197 0.27 12.74 -6.18
N ALA A 198 -0.21 13.48 -5.17
CA ALA A 198 0.04 14.91 -5.03
C ALA A 198 1.49 15.27 -4.72
N ILE A 199 2.22 14.44 -3.99
CA ILE A 199 3.65 14.63 -3.71
C ILE A 199 4.49 14.49 -4.99
N VAL A 200 4.06 13.57 -5.85
CA VAL A 200 4.75 13.24 -7.10
C VAL A 200 4.39 14.17 -8.25
N HIS A 201 3.46 15.12 -8.05
CA HIS A 201 2.91 15.97 -9.11
C HIS A 201 2.45 15.11 -10.30
N TYR A 202 1.63 14.10 -10.00
CA TYR A 202 1.22 13.06 -10.94
C TYR A 202 0.69 13.62 -12.28
N ASP A 203 -0.11 14.70 -12.24
CA ASP A 203 -0.45 15.47 -13.43
C ASP A 203 -0.10 16.95 -13.22
N SER A 204 1.01 17.39 -13.81
CA SER A 204 1.49 18.78 -13.72
C SER A 204 0.62 19.78 -14.48
N LYS A 205 -0.35 19.32 -15.29
CA LYS A 205 -1.27 20.19 -16.05
C LYS A 205 -2.45 20.66 -15.19
N LEU A 206 -2.83 19.89 -14.18
CA LEU A 206 -3.79 20.32 -13.18
C LEU A 206 -3.03 21.05 -12.07
N THR A 207 -3.15 22.38 -11.99
CA THR A 207 -2.60 23.26 -10.92
C THR A 207 -3.20 22.98 -9.53
N LEU A 208 -3.80 21.81 -9.35
CA LEU A 208 -4.47 21.32 -8.16
C LEU A 208 -3.51 20.56 -7.25
N TYR A 209 -2.44 19.95 -7.76
CA TYR A 209 -1.50 19.18 -6.94
C TYR A 209 -0.54 20.09 -6.18
N LYS A 210 -0.67 20.10 -4.85
CA LYS A 210 0.22 20.82 -3.95
C LYS A 210 0.90 19.83 -3.02
N ALA A 211 2.17 19.54 -3.28
CA ALA A 211 2.97 18.59 -2.50
C ALA A 211 2.95 18.90 -0.98
N GLY A 212 2.91 20.18 -0.59
CA GLY A 212 2.84 20.56 0.83
C GLY A 212 1.61 20.03 1.57
N TRP A 213 0.43 20.08 0.94
CA TRP A 213 -0.81 19.56 1.53
C TRP A 213 -0.86 18.03 1.54
N GLY A 214 -0.29 17.38 0.52
CA GLY A 214 -0.13 15.92 0.45
C GLY A 214 0.80 15.37 1.53
N CYS A 215 1.93 16.03 1.79
CA CYS A 215 2.82 15.64 2.89
C CYS A 215 2.13 15.78 4.24
N ALA A 216 1.40 16.88 4.46
CA ALA A 216 0.69 17.11 5.71
C ALA A 216 -0.38 16.03 5.99
N SER A 217 -1.15 15.63 4.98
CA SER A 217 -2.17 14.57 5.14
C SER A 217 -1.54 13.22 5.48
N ILE A 218 -0.46 12.80 4.79
CA ILE A 218 0.26 11.56 5.11
C ILE A 218 0.82 11.58 6.53
N ILE A 219 1.39 12.71 6.98
CA ILE A 219 1.91 12.85 8.35
C ILE A 219 0.77 12.71 9.37
N ILE A 220 -0.38 13.35 9.15
CA ILE A 220 -1.55 13.25 10.03
C ILE A 220 -2.03 11.80 10.11
N ILE A 221 -2.14 11.10 8.98
CA ILE A 221 -2.59 9.70 8.94
C ILE A 221 -1.59 8.77 9.66
N PHE A 222 -0.29 9.02 9.50
CA PHE A 222 0.73 8.29 10.23
C PHE A 222 0.60 8.51 11.75
N MET A 223 0.38 9.75 12.18
CA MET A 223 0.14 10.07 13.59
C MET A 223 -1.12 9.39 14.14
N ILE A 224 -2.21 9.35 13.37
CA ILE A 224 -3.43 8.61 13.73
C ILE A 224 -3.13 7.12 13.89
N SER A 225 -2.34 6.54 12.99
CA SER A 225 -1.92 5.13 13.06
C SER A 225 -1.12 4.83 14.34
N VAL A 226 -0.20 5.72 14.71
CA VAL A 226 0.58 5.62 15.95
C VAL A 226 -0.35 5.74 17.17
N ALA A 227 -1.30 6.68 17.15
CA ALA A 227 -2.27 6.85 18.24
C ALA A 227 -3.13 5.59 18.45
N ILE A 228 -3.60 4.95 17.36
CA ILE A 228 -4.34 3.68 17.42
C ILE A 228 -3.46 2.57 18.03
N LEU A 229 -2.19 2.50 17.64
CA LEU A 229 -1.24 1.49 18.14
C LEU A 229 -0.93 1.67 19.64
N ILE A 230 -0.95 2.92 20.13
CA ILE A 230 -0.83 3.22 21.56
C ILE A 230 -2.14 2.89 22.30
N GLY A 231 -3.29 3.25 21.73
CA GLY A 231 -4.61 3.02 22.32
C GLY A 231 -5.00 1.54 22.42
N GLY A 232 -4.59 0.70 21.46
CA GLY A 232 -4.83 -0.74 21.49
C GLY A 232 -4.27 -1.45 22.73
N ARG A 233 -3.23 -0.87 23.36
CA ARG A 233 -2.65 -1.37 24.62
C ARG A 233 -3.66 -1.45 25.78
N ASN A 234 -4.68 -0.58 25.80
CA ASN A 234 -5.63 -0.52 26.90
C ASN A 234 -6.77 -1.56 26.78
N HIS A 235 -7.01 -2.10 25.58
CA HIS A 235 -8.07 -3.09 25.36
C HIS A 235 -7.64 -4.50 25.82
N ASP A 236 -6.38 -4.86 25.61
CA ASP A 236 -5.85 -6.17 26.03
C ASP A 236 -5.65 -6.25 27.56
N ALA A 237 -5.37 -5.13 28.23
CA ALA A 237 -5.23 -5.06 29.69
C ALA A 237 -6.56 -5.19 30.46
N GLY A 238 -7.71 -5.04 29.79
CA GLY A 238 -9.05 -5.20 30.38
C GLY A 238 -9.68 -6.59 30.15
N SER A 239 -8.98 -7.50 29.47
CA SER A 239 -9.47 -8.85 29.16
C SER A 239 -8.56 -9.98 29.68
N ALA A 240 -7.61 -9.63 30.54
CA ALA A 240 -6.75 -10.56 31.26
C ALA A 240 -7.28 -10.81 32.68
#